data_AF-A0A9P4T9B4-F1
#
_entry.id   AF-A0A9P4T9B4-F1
#
_cell.length_a   1.000
_cell.length_b   1.000
_cell.length_c   1.000
_cell.angle_alpha   90.00
_cell.angle_beta   90.00
_cell.angle_gamma   90.00
#
_symmetry.space_group_name_H-M   'P 1'
#
loop_
_entity.id
_entity.type
_entity.pdbx_description
1 polymer ?
#
loop_
_entity_poly.entity_id
_entity_poly.type
_entity_poly.pdbx_seq_one_letter_code
_entity_poly.pdbx_strand_id
1 'polypeptide(L)'
;MSFFEKLPLAQYTTPPNNYIGSTLFLSYIVVALYLTLTISYSLYTQFTSLFRSSPASPFSKSSQNGADQPSIRNARARHIKIYGALALLSFGSISYHMLGFLITSFLDWHGSTSPRNVLAVLSSSNAVSQLKAWMLQTGLFNNFAAELVADPQSAVWAQLAVLSSWGWNLWMGRKALQYNLPLHKTLPFTLLAANLPTSFSAALFIIQLHLSSPDILSSGTPVRQQQKQQQQPAPPKPKPLTSPLLPTILLNAMLLATPTLRNHASFSYLVLAERLLLFLPHTGLLKLSKRDIESSVAVSGGFVVANWAMLRKGLVGPRN
;
A
#
# COMPACT_ATOMS: atom_id res chain seq x y z
N MET A 1 6.71 2.34 -36.85
CA MET A 1 5.74 3.28 -36.27
C MET A 1 4.62 2.48 -35.62
N SER A 2 4.56 2.48 -34.28
CA SER A 2 3.56 1.71 -33.56
C SER A 2 2.19 2.43 -33.64
N PHE A 3 1.09 1.69 -33.63
CA PHE A 3 -0.27 2.24 -33.63
C PHE A 3 -0.49 3.31 -32.54
N PHE A 4 0.28 3.25 -31.44
CA PHE A 4 0.21 4.16 -30.31
C PHE A 4 0.81 5.55 -30.57
N GLU A 5 1.75 5.70 -31.53
CA GLU A 5 2.36 7.00 -31.84
C GLU A 5 1.37 7.98 -32.49
N LYS A 6 0.27 7.48 -33.05
CA LYS A 6 -0.77 8.30 -33.70
C LYS A 6 -1.87 8.76 -32.74
N LEU A 7 -1.82 8.38 -31.46
CA LEU A 7 -2.81 8.82 -30.48
C LEU A 7 -2.49 10.26 -30.05
N PRO A 8 -3.46 11.20 -30.18
CA PRO A 8 -3.24 12.60 -29.78
C PRO A 8 -2.92 12.74 -28.28
N LEU A 9 -3.24 11.73 -27.48
CA LEU A 9 -2.91 11.65 -26.05
C LEU A 9 -1.40 11.52 -25.79
N ALA A 10 -0.62 10.95 -26.71
CA ALA A 10 0.80 10.74 -26.52
C ALA A 10 1.56 12.06 -26.26
N GLN A 11 1.13 13.15 -26.91
CA GLN A 11 1.69 14.49 -26.75
C GLN A 11 1.56 15.08 -25.34
N TYR A 12 0.59 14.58 -24.55
CA TYR A 12 0.35 15.01 -23.16
C TYR A 12 0.99 14.10 -22.11
N THR A 13 1.59 12.99 -22.56
CA THR A 13 2.26 11.98 -21.71
C THR A 13 3.78 12.01 -21.81
N THR A 14 4.34 12.78 -22.75
CA THR A 14 5.78 12.84 -22.99
C THR A 14 6.33 14.25 -22.75
N PRO A 15 7.58 14.38 -22.27
CA PRO A 15 8.29 15.65 -22.28
C PRO A 15 8.28 16.31 -23.66
N PRO A 16 8.19 17.66 -23.75
CA PRO A 16 8.22 18.62 -22.64
C PRO A 16 6.84 18.95 -22.02
N ASN A 17 5.77 18.27 -22.45
CA ASN A 17 4.38 18.59 -22.09
C ASN A 17 3.72 17.44 -21.31
N ASN A 18 4.41 16.88 -20.31
CA ASN A 18 3.94 15.71 -19.56
C ASN A 18 2.83 16.03 -18.53
N TYR A 19 1.76 16.69 -18.96
CA TYR A 19 0.65 17.09 -18.09
C TYR A 19 0.01 15.90 -17.38
N ILE A 20 -0.22 14.79 -18.09
CA ILE A 20 -0.87 13.61 -17.52
C ILE A 20 0.02 12.98 -16.45
N GLY A 21 1.31 12.80 -16.73
CA GLY A 21 2.26 12.23 -15.77
C GLY A 21 2.42 13.11 -14.53
N SER A 22 2.55 14.43 -14.70
CA SER A 22 2.63 15.37 -13.56
C SER A 22 1.35 15.36 -12.72
N THR A 23 0.17 15.37 -13.35
CA THR A 23 -1.11 15.33 -12.63
C THR A 23 -1.26 14.01 -11.86
N LEU A 24 -0.95 12.87 -12.46
CA LEU A 24 -0.98 11.58 -11.77
C LEU A 24 -0.04 11.57 -10.57
N PHE A 25 1.20 12.03 -10.76
CA PHE A 25 2.19 12.12 -9.69
C PHE A 25 1.73 13.01 -8.51
N LEU A 26 1.23 14.21 -8.78
CA LEU A 26 0.72 15.10 -7.74
C LEU A 26 -0.55 14.54 -7.06
N SER A 27 -1.47 13.98 -7.85
CA SER A 27 -2.70 13.39 -7.32
C SER A 27 -2.39 12.24 -6.35
N TYR A 28 -1.37 11.44 -6.66
CA TYR A 28 -0.92 10.34 -5.82
C TYR A 28 -0.40 10.83 -4.46
N ILE A 29 0.42 11.88 -4.45
CA ILE A 29 0.92 12.51 -3.21
C ILE A 29 -0.25 13.05 -2.39
N VAL A 30 -1.16 13.82 -3.00
CA VAL A 30 -2.30 14.40 -2.30
C VAL A 30 -3.20 13.32 -1.70
N VAL A 31 -3.54 12.28 -2.48
CA VAL A 31 -4.35 11.15 -2.00
C VAL A 31 -3.64 10.39 -0.88
N ALA A 32 -2.34 10.13 -0.99
CA ALA A 32 -1.57 9.46 0.05
C ALA A 32 -1.57 10.24 1.37
N LEU A 33 -1.36 11.57 1.31
CA LEU A 33 -1.38 12.44 2.49
C LEU A 33 -2.79 12.52 3.10
N TYR A 34 -3.81 12.71 2.28
CA TYR A 34 -5.20 12.76 2.72
C TYR A 34 -5.64 11.46 3.42
N LEU A 35 -5.36 10.30 2.80
CA LEU A 35 -5.68 8.99 3.39
C LEU A 35 -4.89 8.76 4.68
N THR A 36 -3.59 9.09 4.70
CA THR A 36 -2.75 8.98 5.91
C THR A 36 -3.32 9.79 7.07
N LEU A 37 -3.67 11.06 6.82
CA LEU A 37 -4.25 11.95 7.82
C LEU A 37 -5.59 11.40 8.32
N THR A 38 -6.49 11.05 7.40
CA THR A 38 -7.85 10.60 7.71
C THR A 38 -7.85 9.29 8.50
N ILE A 39 -7.02 8.32 8.08
CA ILE A 39 -6.88 7.03 8.79
C ILE A 39 -6.28 7.27 10.18
N SER A 40 -5.17 8.02 10.27
CA SER A 40 -4.50 8.27 11.55
C SER A 40 -5.41 9.00 12.53
N TYR A 41 -6.15 10.02 12.07
CA TYR A 41 -7.12 10.74 12.87
C TYR A 41 -8.23 9.81 13.37
N SER A 42 -8.84 9.02 12.48
CA SER A 42 -9.89 8.05 12.83
C SER A 42 -9.42 6.99 13.83
N LEU A 43 -8.20 6.47 13.68
CA LEU A 43 -7.62 5.51 14.61
C LEU A 43 -7.34 6.17 15.97
N TYR A 44 -6.86 7.42 15.98
CA TYR A 44 -6.61 8.17 17.20
C TYR A 44 -7.90 8.49 17.96
N THR A 45 -8.96 8.92 17.29
CA THR A 45 -10.26 9.18 17.92
C THR A 45 -10.85 7.90 18.52
N GLN A 46 -10.80 6.78 17.80
CA GLN A 46 -11.21 5.47 18.31
C GLN A 46 -10.35 5.02 19.50
N PHE A 47 -9.03 5.23 19.45
CA PHE A 47 -8.13 4.88 20.54
C PHE A 47 -8.42 5.71 21.79
N THR A 48 -8.53 7.02 21.67
CA THR A 48 -8.83 7.90 22.81
C THR A 48 -10.22 7.63 23.39
N SER A 49 -11.23 7.39 22.55
CA SER A 49 -12.58 7.05 23.01
C SER A 49 -12.65 5.71 23.73
N LEU A 50 -11.76 4.76 23.44
CA LEU A 50 -11.75 3.44 24.09
C LEU A 50 -10.84 3.38 25.32
N PHE A 51 -9.74 4.13 25.35
CA PHE A 51 -8.72 4.01 26.40
C PHE A 51 -8.68 5.20 27.38
N ARG A 52 -9.21 6.38 27.03
CA ARG A 52 -9.24 7.56 27.92
C ARG A 52 -10.58 7.83 28.60
N SER A 53 -11.70 7.39 28.00
CA SER A 53 -13.07 7.74 28.45
C SER A 53 -13.57 6.96 29.68
N SER A 54 -12.84 5.95 30.17
CA SER A 54 -13.19 5.24 31.41
C SER A 54 -12.18 5.57 32.52
N PRO A 55 -12.32 6.71 33.22
CA PRO A 55 -11.85 6.77 34.59
C PRO A 55 -12.64 5.71 35.35
N ALA A 56 -11.94 4.84 36.07
CA ALA A 56 -12.52 3.79 36.88
C ALA A 56 -13.64 4.37 37.76
N SER A 57 -14.91 4.15 37.39
CA SER A 57 -16.00 4.33 38.35
C SER A 57 -15.79 3.23 39.41
N PRO A 58 -15.51 3.55 40.68
CA PRO A 58 -15.09 2.56 41.68
C PRO A 58 -16.18 1.57 42.12
N PHE A 59 -17.36 1.58 41.49
CA PHE A 59 -18.59 1.16 42.14
C PHE A 59 -19.38 -0.01 41.51
N SER A 60 -18.94 -0.62 40.40
CA SER A 60 -19.59 -1.86 39.93
C SER A 60 -18.81 -3.10 40.36
N LYS A 61 -18.91 -3.44 41.65
CA LYS A 61 -18.41 -4.71 42.24
C LYS A 61 -19.14 -5.98 41.74
N SER A 62 -19.96 -5.88 40.70
CA SER A 62 -20.81 -6.98 40.23
C SER A 62 -20.21 -7.62 38.98
N SER A 63 -19.41 -8.67 39.21
CA SER A 63 -19.14 -9.83 38.35
C SER A 63 -17.65 -10.19 38.41
N GLN A 64 -17.32 -10.91 39.46
CA GLN A 64 -15.97 -11.28 39.92
C GLN A 64 -15.35 -12.46 39.13
N ASN A 65 -15.80 -12.72 37.89
CA ASN A 65 -15.31 -13.82 37.06
C ASN A 65 -14.37 -13.38 35.92
N GLY A 66 -13.94 -12.11 35.89
CA GLY A 66 -13.17 -11.52 34.78
C GLY A 66 -11.80 -10.96 35.15
N ALA A 67 -11.01 -11.67 35.97
CA ALA A 67 -9.70 -11.21 36.46
C ALA A 67 -8.69 -10.81 35.34
N ASP A 68 -8.91 -11.24 34.10
CA ASP A 68 -8.00 -10.97 32.97
C ASP A 68 -8.36 -9.75 32.10
N GLN A 69 -9.49 -9.07 32.35
CA GLN A 69 -9.92 -7.97 31.49
C GLN A 69 -8.96 -6.74 31.47
N PRO A 70 -8.41 -6.26 32.61
CA PRO A 70 -7.52 -5.09 32.58
C PRO A 70 -6.15 -5.41 31.95
N SER A 71 -5.65 -6.64 32.12
CA SER A 71 -4.37 -7.06 31.53
C SER A 71 -4.46 -7.15 30.00
N ILE A 72 -5.55 -7.70 29.46
CA ILE A 72 -5.81 -7.77 28.01
C ILE A 72 -5.93 -6.36 27.40
N ARG A 73 -6.63 -5.43 28.08
CA ARG A 73 -6.76 -4.04 27.63
C ARG A 73 -5.41 -3.33 27.55
N ASN A 74 -4.59 -3.46 28.60
CA ASN A 74 -3.26 -2.86 28.66
C ASN A 74 -2.30 -3.44 27.61
N ALA A 75 -2.30 -4.77 27.43
CA ALA A 75 -1.50 -5.43 26.40
C ALA A 75 -1.87 -4.94 25.00
N ARG A 76 -3.16 -4.76 24.72
CA ARG A 76 -3.64 -4.24 23.44
C ARG A 76 -3.25 -2.79 23.21
N ALA A 77 -3.38 -1.92 24.22
CA ALA A 77 -2.91 -0.55 24.13
C ALA A 77 -1.41 -0.49 23.81
N ARG A 78 -0.61 -1.39 24.39
CA ARG A 78 0.81 -1.54 24.08
C ARG A 78 1.03 -1.97 22.63
N HIS A 79 0.32 -2.98 22.14
CA HIS A 79 0.43 -3.42 20.74
C HIS A 79 0.08 -2.29 19.76
N ILE A 80 -0.99 -1.54 20.00
CA ILE A 80 -1.38 -0.39 19.18
C ILE A 80 -0.25 0.65 19.12
N LYS A 81 0.40 0.96 20.25
CA LYS A 81 1.55 1.87 20.30
C LYS A 81 2.74 1.34 19.51
N ILE A 82 3.05 0.05 19.62
CA ILE A 82 4.14 -0.60 18.87
C ILE A 82 3.87 -0.51 17.36
N TYR A 83 2.68 -0.88 16.91
CA TYR A 83 2.32 -0.78 15.49
C TYR A 83 2.27 0.68 15.01
N GLY A 84 1.87 1.63 15.86
CA GLY A 84 1.95 3.05 15.56
C GLY A 84 3.38 3.54 15.35
N ALA A 85 4.31 3.11 16.20
CA ALA A 85 5.74 3.41 16.04
C ALA A 85 6.33 2.79 14.77
N LEU A 86 5.99 1.52 14.47
CA LEU A 86 6.39 0.84 13.23
C LEU A 86 5.83 1.56 11.99
N ALA A 87 4.58 2.01 12.04
CA ALA A 87 3.97 2.79 10.98
C ALA A 87 4.72 4.12 10.76
N LEU A 88 5.04 4.85 11.84
CA LEU A 88 5.80 6.10 11.75
C LEU A 88 7.21 5.89 11.17
N LEU A 89 7.92 4.85 11.60
CA LEU A 89 9.24 4.52 11.05
C LEU A 89 9.15 4.15 9.57
N SER A 90 8.17 3.34 9.19
CA SER A 90 7.95 2.96 7.79
C SER A 90 7.60 4.18 6.92
N PHE A 91 6.74 5.07 7.40
CA PHE A 91 6.36 6.29 6.70
C PHE A 91 7.51 7.30 6.61
N GLY A 92 8.27 7.48 7.70
CA GLY A 92 9.43 8.35 7.73
C GLY A 92 10.53 7.89 6.77
N SER A 93 10.83 6.59 6.77
CA SER A 93 11.83 6.00 5.86
C SER A 93 11.46 6.20 4.39
N ILE A 94 10.22 5.89 3.98
CA ILE A 94 9.82 6.10 2.58
C ILE A 94 9.77 7.59 2.21
N SER A 95 9.33 8.45 3.12
CA SER A 95 9.27 9.90 2.88
C SER A 95 10.67 10.45 2.65
N TYR A 96 11.66 9.99 3.43
CA TYR A 96 13.06 10.36 3.26
C TYR A 96 13.60 9.95 1.89
N HIS A 97 13.37 8.69 1.47
CA HIS A 97 13.85 8.21 0.18
C HIS A 97 13.16 8.90 -1.02
N MET A 98 11.83 9.09 -0.95
CA MET A 98 11.08 9.78 -2.00
C MET A 98 11.48 11.25 -2.11
N LEU A 99 11.65 11.93 -0.97
CA LEU A 99 12.12 13.32 -0.97
C LEU A 99 13.53 13.42 -1.55
N GLY A 100 14.44 12.51 -1.18
CA GLY A 100 15.77 12.42 -1.75
C GLY A 100 15.74 12.25 -3.27
N PHE A 101 14.93 11.32 -3.78
CA PHE A 101 14.74 11.13 -5.22
C PHE A 101 14.26 12.40 -5.93
N LEU A 102 13.26 13.09 -5.36
CA LEU A 102 12.72 14.32 -5.96
C LEU A 102 13.76 15.45 -5.97
N ILE A 103 14.52 15.59 -4.88
CA ILE A 103 15.62 16.56 -4.79
C ILE A 103 16.68 16.27 -5.85
N THR A 104 17.16 15.02 -5.95
CA THR A 104 18.17 14.63 -6.94
C THR A 104 17.65 14.85 -8.36
N SER A 105 16.44 14.40 -8.67
CA SER A 105 15.84 14.58 -10.00
C SER A 105 15.66 16.05 -10.38
N PHE A 106 15.32 16.92 -9.42
CA PHE A 106 15.22 18.36 -9.65
C PHE A 106 16.59 19.00 -9.92
N LEU A 107 17.61 18.63 -9.13
CA LEU A 107 18.97 19.12 -9.28
C LEU A 107 19.61 18.70 -10.61
N ASP A 108 19.41 17.45 -11.01
CA ASP A 108 19.86 16.90 -12.29
C ASP A 108 19.23 17.66 -13.46
N TRP A 109 17.93 17.94 -13.39
CA TRP A 109 17.23 18.74 -14.40
C TRP A 109 17.72 20.20 -14.45
N HIS A 110 17.97 20.80 -13.29
CA HIS A 110 18.46 22.19 -13.19
C HIS A 110 19.94 22.33 -13.60
N GLY A 111 20.68 21.22 -13.76
CA GLY A 111 22.11 21.24 -14.07
C GLY A 111 22.99 21.67 -12.90
N SER A 112 22.51 21.51 -11.65
CA SER A 112 23.23 21.90 -10.43
C SER A 112 23.65 20.69 -9.61
N THR A 113 24.94 20.54 -9.33
CA THR A 113 25.50 19.38 -8.63
C THR A 113 25.42 19.43 -7.10
N SER A 114 25.03 20.56 -6.50
CA SER A 114 25.04 20.73 -5.03
C SER A 114 23.64 20.82 -4.42
N PRO A 115 23.29 19.98 -3.43
CA PRO A 115 21.98 20.01 -2.77
C PRO A 115 21.76 21.24 -1.89
N ARG A 116 22.82 21.94 -1.47
CA ARG A 116 22.68 23.24 -0.78
C ARG A 116 22.03 24.30 -1.68
N ASN A 117 22.07 24.11 -3.00
CA ASN A 117 21.46 25.03 -3.95
C ASN A 117 19.94 24.86 -4.05
N VAL A 118 19.36 23.74 -3.59
CA VAL A 118 17.91 23.49 -3.70
C VAL A 118 17.12 24.56 -2.95
N LEU A 119 17.49 24.85 -1.69
CA LEU A 119 16.82 25.86 -0.89
C LEU A 119 16.96 27.26 -1.49
N ALA A 120 18.12 27.58 -2.07
CA ALA A 120 18.34 28.86 -2.75
C ALA A 120 17.46 28.99 -4.01
N VAL A 121 17.35 27.92 -4.80
CA VAL A 121 16.51 27.84 -5.99
C VAL A 121 15.02 27.93 -5.63
N LEU A 122 14.59 27.21 -4.58
CA LEU A 122 13.22 27.24 -4.07
C LEU A 122 12.84 28.57 -3.39
N SER A 123 13.82 29.34 -2.91
CA SER A 123 13.59 30.67 -2.34
C SER A 123 13.52 31.77 -3.40
N SER A 124 13.83 31.46 -4.66
CA SER A 124 13.71 32.43 -5.76
C SER A 124 12.25 32.74 -6.06
N SER A 125 11.97 33.96 -6.55
CA SER A 125 10.64 34.37 -7.01
C SER A 125 10.08 33.48 -8.14
N ASN A 126 10.97 32.75 -8.84
CA ASN A 126 10.63 31.89 -9.97
C ASN A 126 10.48 30.40 -9.58
N ALA A 127 10.59 30.04 -8.29
CA ALA A 127 10.59 28.65 -7.83
C ALA A 127 9.39 27.83 -8.32
N VAL A 128 8.17 28.40 -8.26
CA VAL A 128 6.95 27.71 -8.72
C VAL A 128 6.99 27.45 -10.23
N SER A 129 7.50 28.41 -10.99
CA SER A 129 7.62 28.28 -12.45
C SER A 129 8.64 27.21 -12.83
N GLN A 130 9.75 27.13 -12.10
CA GLN A 130 10.80 26.13 -12.30
C GLN A 130 10.33 24.74 -11.87
N LEU A 131 9.64 24.61 -10.74
CA LEU A 131 9.03 23.33 -10.32
C LEU A 131 8.00 22.84 -11.35
N LYS A 132 7.17 23.75 -11.87
CA LYS A 132 6.23 23.42 -12.95
C LYS A 132 6.97 22.95 -14.21
N ALA A 133 8.00 23.67 -14.64
CA ALA A 133 8.79 23.31 -15.80
C ALA A 133 9.47 21.95 -15.61
N TRP A 134 10.10 21.72 -14.46
CA TRP A 134 10.68 20.44 -14.08
C TRP A 134 9.68 19.30 -14.18
N MET A 135 8.51 19.43 -13.54
CA MET A 135 7.48 18.37 -13.56
C MET A 135 6.99 18.05 -14.98
N LEU A 136 6.85 19.06 -15.86
CA LEU A 136 6.35 18.87 -17.22
C LEU A 136 7.43 18.36 -18.19
N GLN A 137 8.68 18.77 -17.99
CA GLN A 137 9.82 18.40 -18.83
C GLN A 137 10.44 17.07 -18.42
N THR A 138 10.13 16.54 -17.23
CA THR A 138 10.65 15.27 -16.77
C THR A 138 9.58 14.17 -16.81
N GLY A 139 10.00 12.97 -17.19
CA GLY A 139 9.18 11.77 -17.13
C GLY A 139 9.15 11.16 -15.72
N LEU A 140 9.00 11.94 -14.65
CA LEU A 140 9.24 11.52 -13.24
C LEU A 140 8.72 10.12 -12.92
N PHE A 141 7.45 9.84 -13.21
CA PHE A 141 6.83 8.56 -12.91
C PHE A 141 7.42 7.41 -13.73
N ASN A 142 7.58 7.60 -15.04
CA ASN A 142 8.12 6.57 -15.93
C ASN A 142 9.61 6.32 -15.65
N ASN A 143 10.38 7.38 -15.42
CA ASN A 143 11.80 7.29 -15.08
C ASN A 143 11.99 6.61 -13.73
N PHE A 144 11.20 6.96 -12.71
CA PHE A 144 11.23 6.30 -11.40
C PHE A 144 10.93 4.81 -11.51
N ALA A 145 9.87 4.45 -12.24
CA ALA A 145 9.50 3.05 -12.43
C ALA A 145 10.55 2.27 -13.24
N ALA A 146 11.12 2.88 -14.28
CA ALA A 146 12.18 2.26 -15.08
C ALA A 146 13.48 2.08 -14.27
N GLU A 147 13.84 3.08 -13.46
CA GLU A 147 15.03 3.04 -12.58
C GLU A 147 14.92 1.91 -11.55
N LEU A 148 13.73 1.68 -10.98
CA LEU A 148 13.47 0.57 -10.05
C LEU A 148 13.77 -0.82 -10.65
N VAL A 149 13.79 -0.95 -11.98
CA VAL A 149 14.07 -2.20 -12.69
C VAL A 149 15.25 -2.07 -13.66
N ALA A 150 16.09 -1.05 -13.48
CA ALA A 150 17.21 -0.75 -14.36
C ALA A 150 18.35 -1.78 -14.25
N ASP A 151 18.62 -2.27 -13.05
CA ASP A 151 19.58 -3.35 -12.81
C ASP A 151 18.88 -4.63 -12.34
N PRO A 152 19.48 -5.81 -12.57
CA PRO A 152 18.88 -7.09 -12.19
C PRO A 152 18.57 -7.21 -10.69
N GLN A 153 19.40 -6.61 -9.84
CA GLN A 153 19.24 -6.69 -8.39
C GLN A 153 18.05 -5.83 -7.94
N SER A 154 17.96 -4.58 -8.42
CA SER A 154 16.81 -3.70 -8.17
C SER A 154 15.52 -4.30 -8.72
N ALA A 155 15.56 -4.93 -9.90
CA ALA A 155 14.41 -5.64 -10.44
C ALA A 155 13.91 -6.74 -9.50
N VAL A 156 14.80 -7.56 -8.93
CA VAL A 156 14.41 -8.57 -7.93
C VAL A 156 13.80 -7.93 -6.69
N TRP A 157 14.39 -6.84 -6.19
CA TRP A 157 13.84 -6.13 -5.03
C TRP A 157 12.46 -5.52 -5.30
N ALA A 158 12.26 -4.95 -6.48
CA ALA A 158 10.97 -4.43 -6.92
C ALA A 158 9.93 -5.56 -6.99
N GLN A 159 10.28 -6.71 -7.58
CA GLN A 159 9.42 -7.88 -7.64
C GLN A 159 9.06 -8.39 -6.24
N LEU A 160 10.06 -8.55 -5.36
CA LEU A 160 9.86 -8.93 -3.97
C LEU A 160 8.93 -7.97 -3.23
N ALA A 161 9.08 -6.66 -3.45
CA ALA A 161 8.23 -5.64 -2.85
C ALA A 161 6.77 -5.75 -3.34
N VAL A 162 6.54 -5.95 -4.64
CA VAL A 162 5.19 -6.12 -5.21
C VAL A 162 4.56 -7.42 -4.74
N LEU A 163 5.29 -8.54 -4.72
CA LEU A 163 4.78 -9.83 -4.25
C LEU A 163 4.50 -9.83 -2.74
N SER A 164 5.35 -9.17 -1.96
CA SER A 164 5.09 -8.96 -0.52
C SER A 164 3.81 -8.15 -0.33
N SER A 165 3.61 -7.11 -1.15
CA SER A 165 2.40 -6.29 -1.14
C SER A 165 1.16 -7.10 -1.49
N TRP A 166 1.26 -7.97 -2.49
CA TRP A 166 0.20 -8.92 -2.85
C TRP A 166 -0.18 -9.84 -1.68
N GLY A 167 0.82 -10.44 -1.02
CA GLY A 167 0.60 -11.29 0.15
C GLY A 167 -0.08 -10.56 1.30
N TRP A 168 0.35 -9.33 1.60
CA TRP A 168 -0.28 -8.49 2.61
C TRP A 168 -1.73 -8.12 2.23
N ASN A 169 -2.02 -7.79 0.98
CA ASN A 169 -3.38 -7.48 0.54
C ASN A 169 -4.31 -8.70 0.63
N LEU A 170 -3.83 -9.90 0.28
CA LEU A 170 -4.57 -11.15 0.50
C LEU A 170 -4.90 -11.36 1.99
N TRP A 171 -3.91 -11.14 2.87
CA TRP A 171 -4.09 -11.25 4.31
C TRP A 171 -5.07 -10.20 4.86
N MET A 172 -4.93 -8.93 4.46
CA MET A 172 -5.83 -7.85 4.88
C MET A 172 -7.26 -8.08 4.40
N GLY A 173 -7.45 -8.48 3.13
CA GLY A 173 -8.75 -8.84 2.58
C GLY A 173 -9.41 -9.97 3.37
N ARG A 174 -8.66 -11.01 3.72
CA ARG A 174 -9.17 -12.10 4.55
C ARG A 174 -9.57 -11.61 5.95
N LYS A 175 -8.72 -10.81 6.59
CA LYS A 175 -8.98 -10.28 7.94
C LYS A 175 -10.18 -9.35 7.95
N ALA A 176 -10.34 -8.51 6.92
CA ALA A 176 -11.54 -7.70 6.73
C ALA A 176 -12.81 -8.56 6.70
N LEU A 177 -12.82 -9.67 5.95
CA LEU A 177 -13.95 -10.60 5.92
C LEU A 177 -14.18 -11.29 7.27
N GLN A 178 -13.11 -11.72 7.95
CA GLN A 178 -13.22 -12.38 9.27
C GLN A 178 -13.83 -11.47 10.34
N TYR A 179 -13.48 -10.18 10.31
CA TYR A 179 -14.00 -9.17 11.23
C TYR A 179 -15.30 -8.51 10.72
N ASN A 180 -15.84 -8.96 9.58
CA ASN A 180 -17.00 -8.36 8.90
C ASN A 180 -16.86 -6.82 8.75
N LEU A 181 -15.66 -6.34 8.44
CA LEU A 181 -15.44 -4.92 8.23
C LEU A 181 -16.09 -4.46 6.92
N PRO A 182 -16.91 -3.39 6.94
CA PRO A 182 -17.53 -2.88 5.73
C PRO A 182 -16.49 -2.27 4.79
N LEU A 183 -16.77 -2.30 3.48
CA LEU A 183 -15.83 -1.87 2.44
C LEU A 183 -15.34 -0.44 2.63
N HIS A 184 -16.20 0.50 3.06
CA HIS A 184 -15.80 1.90 3.29
C HIS A 184 -14.75 2.05 4.41
N LYS A 185 -14.64 1.10 5.35
CA LYS A 185 -13.59 1.10 6.37
C LYS A 185 -12.30 0.46 5.87
N THR A 186 -12.36 -0.48 4.93
CA THR A 186 -11.19 -1.23 4.47
C THR A 186 -10.54 -0.60 3.24
N LEU A 187 -11.36 0.01 2.37
CA LEU A 187 -10.93 0.66 1.13
C LEU A 187 -9.84 1.73 1.35
N PRO A 188 -9.91 2.62 2.38
CA PRO A 188 -8.84 3.58 2.63
C PRO A 188 -7.49 2.91 2.86
N PHE A 189 -7.43 1.79 3.60
CA PHE A 189 -6.20 1.04 3.84
C PHE A 189 -5.68 0.39 2.56
N THR A 190 -6.58 -0.14 1.71
CA THR A 190 -6.21 -0.72 0.42
C THR A 190 -5.65 0.33 -0.53
N LEU A 191 -6.33 1.47 -0.68
CA LEU A 191 -5.85 2.59 -1.48
C LEU A 191 -4.50 3.10 -0.96
N LEU A 192 -4.34 3.16 0.36
CA LEU A 192 -3.08 3.53 0.98
C LEU A 192 -1.98 2.49 0.71
N ALA A 193 -2.28 1.19 0.72
CA ALA A 193 -1.32 0.12 0.41
C ALA A 193 -0.88 0.11 -1.06
N ALA A 194 -1.73 0.61 -1.98
CA ALA A 194 -1.33 0.79 -3.37
C ALA A 194 -0.39 1.99 -3.55
N ASN A 195 -0.51 3.00 -2.67
CA ASN A 195 0.20 4.27 -2.79
C ASN A 195 1.44 4.42 -1.88
N LEU A 196 1.52 3.66 -0.79
CA LEU A 196 2.60 3.73 0.19
C LEU A 196 3.13 2.33 0.48
N PRO A 197 4.26 2.19 1.18
CA PRO A 197 4.78 0.89 1.55
C PRO A 197 3.71 0.06 2.25
N THR A 198 3.52 -1.17 1.80
CA THR A 198 2.45 -2.02 2.32
C THR A 198 2.63 -2.32 3.81
N SER A 199 3.86 -2.29 4.33
CA SER A 199 4.16 -2.36 5.77
C SER A 199 3.49 -1.24 6.57
N PHE A 200 3.48 -0.01 6.05
CA PHE A 200 2.83 1.13 6.68
C PHE A 200 1.31 0.92 6.75
N SER A 201 0.69 0.60 5.61
CA SER A 201 -0.76 0.35 5.57
C SER A 201 -1.17 -0.86 6.42
N ALA A 202 -0.40 -1.95 6.37
CA ALA A 202 -0.66 -3.13 7.18
C ALA A 202 -0.59 -2.84 8.69
N ALA A 203 0.39 -2.04 9.14
CA ALA A 203 0.49 -1.64 10.54
C ALA A 203 -0.74 -0.82 10.99
N LEU A 204 -1.19 0.15 10.19
CA LEU A 204 -2.41 0.91 10.47
C LEU A 204 -3.66 0.02 10.47
N PHE A 205 -3.74 -0.93 9.53
CA PHE A 205 -4.84 -1.89 9.46
C PHE A 205 -4.87 -2.82 10.68
N ILE A 206 -3.72 -3.29 11.17
CA ILE A 206 -3.63 -4.08 12.41
C ILE A 206 -4.13 -3.27 13.61
N ILE A 207 -3.84 -1.96 13.69
CA ILE A 207 -4.41 -1.09 14.72
C ILE A 207 -5.94 -1.06 14.61
N GLN A 208 -6.49 -0.92 13.40
CA GLN A 208 -7.95 -0.99 13.19
C GLN A 208 -8.53 -2.33 13.67
N LEU A 209 -7.86 -3.46 13.40
CA LEU A 209 -8.30 -4.78 13.88
C LEU A 209 -8.31 -4.85 15.41
N HIS A 210 -7.28 -4.32 16.08
CA HIS A 210 -7.24 -4.25 17.54
C HIS A 210 -8.37 -3.36 18.11
N LEU A 211 -8.66 -2.23 17.48
CA LEU A 211 -9.74 -1.34 17.90
C LEU A 211 -11.14 -1.92 17.62
N SER A 212 -11.26 -2.81 16.62
CA SER A 212 -12.54 -3.41 16.21
C SER A 212 -12.85 -4.76 16.85
N SER A 213 -11.99 -5.31 17.72
CA SER A 213 -12.24 -6.65 18.27
C SER A 213 -13.40 -6.63 19.29
N PRO A 214 -14.25 -7.68 19.27
CA PRO A 214 -15.51 -7.73 20.01
C PRO A 214 -15.31 -7.68 21.53
N ASP A 215 -14.17 -8.16 22.04
CA ASP A 215 -13.86 -8.21 23.47
C ASP A 215 -13.92 -6.83 24.14
N ILE A 216 -13.69 -5.76 23.37
CA ILE A 216 -13.78 -4.38 23.88
C ILE A 216 -15.24 -3.91 23.89
N LEU A 217 -16.01 -4.20 22.83
CA LEU A 217 -17.36 -3.69 22.64
C LEU A 217 -18.37 -4.34 23.61
N SER A 218 -18.13 -5.58 24.03
CA SER A 218 -18.99 -6.33 24.95
C SER A 218 -18.99 -5.80 26.39
N SER A 219 -18.10 -4.88 26.74
CA SER A 219 -17.92 -4.40 28.12
C SER A 219 -18.93 -3.34 28.58
N GLY A 220 -19.78 -2.80 27.69
CA GLY A 220 -20.70 -1.70 28.04
C GLY A 220 -22.12 -1.74 27.46
N THR A 221 -22.46 -2.72 26.61
CA THR A 221 -23.79 -2.75 25.96
C THR A 221 -24.58 -3.96 26.46
N PRO A 222 -25.80 -3.80 27.02
CA PRO A 222 -26.58 -4.92 27.52
C PRO A 222 -26.87 -5.92 26.39
N VAL A 223 -26.52 -7.19 26.64
CA VAL A 223 -26.62 -8.38 25.75
C VAL A 223 -27.94 -8.46 24.96
N ARG A 224 -29.01 -7.85 25.47
CA ARG A 224 -30.35 -7.83 24.87
C ARG A 224 -30.47 -7.11 23.52
N GLN A 225 -29.58 -6.17 23.17
CA GLN A 225 -29.64 -5.49 21.86
C GLN A 225 -28.84 -6.20 20.76
N GLN A 226 -27.75 -6.91 21.09
CA GLN A 226 -26.97 -7.66 20.10
C GLN A 226 -27.72 -8.88 19.56
N GLN A 227 -28.57 -9.54 20.37
CA GLN A 227 -29.41 -10.65 19.91
C GLN A 227 -30.51 -10.22 18.93
N LYS A 228 -31.05 -8.99 19.03
CA LYS A 228 -32.08 -8.50 18.10
C LYS A 228 -31.53 -8.19 16.70
N GLN A 229 -30.26 -7.80 16.58
CA GLN A 229 -29.61 -7.61 15.26
C GLN A 229 -29.21 -8.92 14.57
N GLN A 230 -29.16 -10.05 15.30
CA GLN A 230 -28.87 -11.37 14.71
C GLN A 230 -30.09 -12.07 14.08
N GLN A 231 -31.31 -11.55 14.28
CA GLN A 231 -32.53 -12.16 13.73
C GLN A 231 -32.95 -11.59 12.37
N GLN A 232 -32.28 -10.57 11.84
CA GLN A 232 -32.49 -10.20 10.43
C GLN A 232 -31.76 -11.22 9.55
N PRO A 233 -32.45 -11.88 8.60
CA PRO A 233 -31.82 -12.81 7.68
C PRO A 233 -30.69 -12.09 6.96
N ALA A 234 -29.46 -12.55 7.20
CA ALA A 234 -28.30 -11.92 6.60
C ALA A 234 -28.48 -11.89 5.08
N PRO A 235 -28.24 -10.75 4.42
CA PRO A 235 -28.33 -10.69 2.96
C PRO A 235 -27.45 -11.79 2.37
N PRO A 236 -27.91 -12.47 1.30
CA PRO A 236 -27.20 -13.60 0.73
C PRO A 236 -25.78 -13.19 0.37
N LYS A 237 -24.79 -13.81 1.04
CA LYS A 237 -23.38 -13.50 0.78
C LYS A 237 -23.06 -13.91 -0.65
N PRO A 238 -22.51 -12.99 -1.48
CA PRO A 238 -22.12 -13.33 -2.85
C PRO A 238 -21.13 -14.50 -2.81
N LYS A 239 -21.38 -15.50 -3.66
CA LYS A 239 -20.48 -16.66 -3.78
C LYS A 239 -19.18 -16.19 -4.43
N PRO A 240 -18.00 -16.46 -3.84
CA PRO A 240 -16.74 -16.05 -4.43
C PRO A 240 -16.55 -16.76 -5.78
N LEU A 241 -16.13 -16.00 -6.79
CA LEU A 241 -16.13 -16.43 -8.18
C LEU A 241 -14.82 -17.12 -8.58
N THR A 242 -13.69 -16.78 -7.95
CA THR A 242 -12.38 -17.21 -8.46
C THR A 242 -11.35 -17.46 -7.35
N SER A 243 -10.44 -18.40 -7.58
CA SER A 243 -9.28 -18.66 -6.73
C SER A 243 -8.22 -17.55 -6.88
N PRO A 244 -7.52 -17.12 -5.82
CA PRO A 244 -6.44 -16.14 -5.90
C PRO A 244 -5.22 -16.63 -6.70
N LEU A 245 -5.15 -17.92 -7.03
CA LEU A 245 -4.02 -18.52 -7.75
C LEU A 245 -3.87 -17.97 -9.18
N LEU A 246 -4.97 -17.76 -9.92
CA LEU A 246 -4.91 -17.23 -11.27
C LEU A 246 -4.37 -15.77 -11.30
N PRO A 247 -4.92 -14.82 -10.52
CA PRO A 247 -4.33 -13.48 -10.39
C PRO A 247 -2.87 -13.51 -9.94
N THR A 248 -2.49 -14.47 -9.09
CA THR A 248 -1.12 -14.62 -8.62
C THR A 248 -0.17 -15.03 -9.75
N ILE A 249 -0.55 -16.02 -10.56
CA ILE A 249 0.24 -16.42 -11.75
C ILE A 249 0.36 -15.24 -12.72
N LEU A 250 -0.75 -14.54 -12.97
CA LEU A 250 -0.76 -13.38 -13.84
C LEU A 250 0.18 -12.28 -13.34
N LEU A 251 0.12 -11.96 -12.04
CA LEU A 251 1.01 -10.97 -11.42
C LEU A 251 2.48 -11.38 -11.53
N ASN A 252 2.82 -12.64 -11.27
CA ASN A 252 4.19 -13.14 -11.40
C ASN A 252 4.68 -13.07 -12.86
N ALA A 253 3.83 -13.41 -13.84
CA ALA A 253 4.17 -13.30 -15.24
C ALA A 253 4.41 -11.84 -15.68
N MET A 254 3.56 -10.91 -15.21
CA MET A 254 3.76 -9.47 -15.45
C MET A 254 5.09 -9.00 -14.86
N LEU A 255 5.36 -9.34 -13.59
CA LEU A 255 6.59 -8.97 -12.89
C LEU A 255 7.87 -9.49 -13.56
N LEU A 256 7.82 -10.68 -14.16
CA LEU A 256 8.95 -11.22 -14.94
C LEU A 256 9.16 -10.47 -16.27
N ALA A 257 8.09 -9.96 -16.87
CA ALA A 257 8.16 -9.19 -18.12
C ALA A 257 8.57 -7.72 -17.89
N THR A 258 8.41 -7.19 -16.68
CA THR A 258 8.66 -5.78 -16.35
C THR A 258 10.10 -5.31 -16.67
N PRO A 259 11.18 -6.04 -16.29
CA PRO A 259 12.53 -5.61 -16.61
C PRO A 259 12.85 -5.63 -18.12
N THR A 260 12.33 -6.61 -18.87
CA THR A 260 12.58 -6.72 -20.32
C THR A 260 11.81 -5.68 -21.11
N LEU A 261 10.62 -5.27 -20.63
CA LEU A 261 9.78 -4.27 -21.26
C LEU A 261 10.04 -2.83 -20.81
N ARG A 262 11.03 -2.57 -19.96
CA ARG A 262 11.27 -1.23 -19.37
C ARG A 262 11.44 -0.08 -20.37
N ASN A 263 12.00 -0.38 -21.55
CA ASN A 263 12.21 0.60 -22.62
C ASN A 263 11.05 0.63 -23.63
N HIS A 264 10.05 -0.22 -23.46
CA HIS A 264 8.91 -0.33 -24.37
C HIS A 264 7.77 0.60 -23.94
N ALA A 265 7.02 1.14 -24.90
CA ALA A 265 5.87 2.01 -24.63
C ALA A 265 4.78 1.35 -23.76
N SER A 266 4.74 0.01 -23.71
CA SER A 266 3.80 -0.75 -22.89
C SER A 266 4.17 -0.83 -21.40
N PHE A 267 5.38 -0.41 -21.02
CA PHE A 267 5.89 -0.53 -19.65
C PHE A 267 4.96 0.11 -18.61
N SER A 268 4.53 1.34 -18.85
CA SER A 268 3.64 2.06 -17.94
C SER A 268 2.29 1.35 -17.76
N TYR A 269 1.73 0.76 -18.81
CA TYR A 269 0.48 0.00 -18.72
C TYR A 269 0.66 -1.31 -17.94
N LEU A 270 1.81 -1.97 -18.08
CA LEU A 270 2.14 -3.17 -17.31
C LEU A 270 2.22 -2.85 -15.82
N VAL A 271 2.95 -1.80 -15.44
CA VAL A 271 3.05 -1.34 -14.05
C VAL A 271 1.67 -0.96 -13.51
N LEU A 272 0.83 -0.28 -14.30
CA LEU A 272 -0.54 0.04 -13.89
C LEU A 272 -1.39 -1.22 -13.68
N ALA A 273 -1.28 -2.21 -14.56
CA ALA A 273 -2.00 -3.48 -14.44
C ALA A 273 -1.59 -4.25 -13.18
N GLU A 274 -0.29 -4.28 -12.84
CA GLU A 274 0.20 -4.84 -11.58
C GLU A 274 -0.45 -4.15 -10.39
N ARG A 275 -0.53 -2.81 -10.39
CA ARG A 275 -1.19 -2.04 -9.33
C ARG A 275 -2.69 -2.32 -9.24
N LEU A 276 -3.39 -2.45 -10.37
CA LEU A 276 -4.81 -2.79 -10.39
C LEU A 276 -5.06 -4.19 -9.83
N LEU A 277 -4.18 -5.16 -10.14
CA LEU A 277 -4.28 -6.51 -9.58
C LEU A 277 -4.17 -6.50 -8.06
N LEU A 278 -3.35 -5.63 -7.47
CA LEU A 278 -3.21 -5.53 -6.01
C LEU A 278 -4.52 -5.16 -5.28
N PHE A 279 -5.51 -4.58 -5.95
CA PHE A 279 -6.83 -4.27 -5.38
C PHE A 279 -7.79 -5.46 -5.34
N LEU A 280 -7.53 -6.49 -6.15
CA LEU A 280 -8.46 -7.60 -6.36
C LEU A 280 -8.90 -8.32 -5.06
N PRO A 281 -8.04 -8.52 -4.03
CA PRO A 281 -8.44 -9.16 -2.78
C PRO A 281 -9.54 -8.42 -2.00
N HIS A 282 -9.76 -7.13 -2.29
CA HIS A 282 -10.73 -6.29 -1.59
C HIS A 282 -12.06 -6.15 -2.33
N THR A 283 -12.15 -6.64 -3.56
CA THR A 283 -13.37 -6.58 -4.39
C THR A 283 -14.45 -7.58 -3.96
N GLY A 284 -14.10 -8.58 -3.14
CA GLY A 284 -14.97 -9.70 -2.78
C GLY A 284 -15.11 -10.77 -3.87
N LEU A 285 -14.44 -10.61 -5.02
CA LEU A 285 -14.48 -11.57 -6.13
C LEU A 285 -13.66 -12.85 -5.83
N LEU A 286 -12.64 -12.74 -4.97
CA LEU A 286 -11.71 -13.83 -4.67
C LEU A 286 -12.15 -14.68 -3.47
N LYS A 287 -11.98 -15.99 -3.61
CA LYS A 287 -12.10 -16.95 -2.50
C LYS A 287 -10.84 -16.91 -1.63
N LEU A 288 -10.88 -16.20 -0.50
CA LEU A 288 -9.74 -16.03 0.40
C LEU A 288 -9.60 -17.16 1.43
N SER A 289 -9.61 -18.42 0.98
CA SER A 289 -9.40 -19.57 1.88
C SER A 289 -7.94 -19.66 2.34
N LYS A 290 -7.67 -20.34 3.47
CA LYS A 290 -6.31 -20.42 4.03
C LYS A 290 -5.36 -21.14 3.07
N ARG A 291 -5.85 -22.29 2.58
CA ARG A 291 -5.15 -23.11 1.59
C ARG A 291 -4.86 -22.34 0.30
N ASP A 292 -5.82 -21.59 -0.22
CA ASP A 292 -5.63 -20.85 -1.47
C ASP A 292 -4.60 -19.72 -1.32
N ILE A 293 -4.59 -19.03 -0.18
CA ILE A 293 -3.57 -18.00 0.12
C ILE A 293 -2.19 -18.65 0.26
N GLU A 294 -2.08 -19.75 1.00
CA GLU A 294 -0.81 -20.49 1.16
C GLU A 294 -0.27 -20.99 -0.19
N SER A 295 -1.14 -21.54 -1.05
CA SER A 295 -0.76 -21.93 -2.42
C SER A 295 -0.31 -20.73 -3.26
N SER A 296 -0.99 -19.58 -3.15
CA SER A 296 -0.61 -18.36 -3.88
C SER A 296 0.76 -17.82 -3.44
N VAL A 297 1.02 -17.84 -2.13
CA VAL A 297 2.32 -17.45 -1.57
C VAL A 297 3.42 -18.43 -2.00
N ALA A 298 3.15 -19.73 -1.96
CA ALA A 298 4.10 -20.76 -2.40
C ALA A 298 4.46 -20.62 -3.89
N VAL A 299 3.47 -20.39 -4.76
CA VAL A 299 3.68 -20.13 -6.19
C VAL A 299 4.57 -18.89 -6.37
N SER A 300 4.23 -17.77 -5.73
CA SER A 300 5.03 -16.54 -5.82
C SER A 300 6.46 -16.72 -5.32
N GLY A 301 6.65 -17.45 -4.22
CA GLY A 301 7.97 -17.80 -3.69
C GLY A 301 8.80 -18.63 -4.68
N GLY A 302 8.18 -19.62 -5.33
CA GLY A 302 8.83 -20.42 -6.37
C GLY A 302 9.30 -19.57 -7.57
N PHE A 303 8.47 -18.62 -8.02
CA PHE A 303 8.81 -17.68 -9.10
C PHE A 303 10.00 -16.79 -8.73
N VAL A 304 10.05 -16.25 -7.51
CA VAL A 304 11.17 -15.42 -7.06
C VAL A 304 12.46 -16.23 -7.01
N VAL A 305 12.43 -17.44 -6.43
CA VAL A 305 13.60 -18.31 -6.34
C VAL A 305 14.09 -18.70 -7.73
N ALA A 306 13.18 -19.03 -8.65
CA ALA A 306 13.53 -19.33 -10.04
C ALA A 306 14.17 -18.12 -10.74
N ASN A 307 13.59 -16.93 -10.61
CA ASN A 307 14.14 -15.72 -11.20
C ASN A 307 15.53 -15.38 -10.63
N TRP A 308 15.69 -15.46 -9.30
CA TRP A 308 16.98 -15.27 -8.64
C TRP A 308 18.04 -16.26 -9.16
N ALA A 309 17.67 -17.54 -9.29
CA ALA A 309 18.57 -18.57 -9.80
C ALA A 309 18.98 -18.31 -11.27
N MET A 310 18.05 -17.83 -12.11
CA MET A 310 18.34 -17.46 -13.49
C MET A 310 19.31 -16.27 -13.57
N LEU A 311 19.09 -15.24 -12.75
CA LEU A 311 19.99 -14.07 -12.70
C LEU A 311 21.40 -14.46 -12.25
N ARG A 312 21.52 -15.33 -11.24
CA ARG A 312 22.82 -15.83 -10.79
C ARG A 312 23.56 -16.60 -11.88
N LYS A 313 22.86 -17.38 -12.71
CA LYS A 313 23.47 -18.09 -13.85
C LYS A 313 23.91 -17.13 -14.96
N GLY A 314 23.11 -16.12 -15.27
CA GLY A 314 23.45 -15.11 -16.29
C GLY A 314 24.71 -14.30 -15.94
N LEU A 315 24.96 -14.06 -14.65
CA LEU A 315 26.17 -13.39 -14.16
C LEU A 315 27.45 -14.23 -14.27
N VAL A 316 27.33 -15.55 -14.46
CA VAL A 316 28.45 -16.50 -14.56
C VAL A 316 28.71 -16.94 -16.01
N GLY A 317 27.93 -16.43 -16.98
CA GLY A 317 28.21 -16.64 -18.40
C GLY A 317 29.53 -15.96 -18.81
N PRO A 318 30.31 -16.55 -19.73
CA PRO A 318 31.60 -16.01 -20.13
C PRO A 318 31.41 -14.60 -20.69
N ARG A 319 32.10 -13.63 -20.08
CA ARG A 319 32.32 -12.32 -20.68
C ARG A 319 33.23 -12.57 -21.89
N ASN A 320 32.62 -12.66 -23.07
CA ASN A 320 33.34 -12.55 -24.33
C ASN A 320 33.74 -11.10 -24.56
#